data_AF-A0AAV5F8R0-F1
#
_entry.id   AF-A0AAV5F8R0-F1
#
_cell.length_a   1.000
_cell.length_b   1.000
_cell.length_c   1.000
_cell.angle_alpha   90.00
_cell.angle_beta   90.00
_cell.angle_gamma   90.00
#
_symmetry.space_group_name_H-M   'P 1'
#
loop_
_entity.id
_entity.type
_entity.pdbx_description
1 polymer ?
#
loop_
_entity_poly.entity_id
_entity_poly.type
_entity_poly.pdbx_seq_one_letter_code
_entity_poly.pdbx_strand_id
1 'polypeptide(L)'
;MCGRPLGLQFDSRTGDLYIADAYLGLMKVGPDGGEAQVLATHADDDGAAFRFVNGLDVDQATGDVYFTDSSATYPRRFNTEIMTGRFLKYDARSKQVTVLRAGLPYPNGVAVSSDRTHVVVAHTVPCQAFRYWIKGAKAGQYELMADLPGLP
;
A
#
# COMPACT_ATOMS: atom_id res chain seq x y z
N MET A 1 -2.78 -19.03 12.22
CA MET A 1 -1.62 -18.23 11.75
C MET A 1 -1.78 -16.85 12.35
N CYS A 2 -0.78 -16.31 13.06
CA CYS A 2 -0.87 -14.96 13.62
C CYS A 2 -0.52 -13.92 12.56
N GLY A 3 -1.10 -12.72 12.66
CA GLY A 3 -0.76 -11.58 11.81
C GLY A 3 0.66 -11.06 12.06
N ARG A 4 1.12 -10.21 11.15
CA ARG A 4 2.36 -9.42 11.29
C ARG A 4 2.11 -8.03 10.69
N PRO A 5 1.67 -7.05 11.51
CA PRO A 5 1.56 -5.66 11.08
C PRO A 5 2.93 -5.11 10.69
N LEU A 6 2.99 -4.39 9.58
CA LEU A 6 4.21 -3.73 9.07
C LEU A 6 4.00 -2.26 8.74
N GLY A 7 2.84 -1.89 8.20
CA GLY A 7 2.44 -0.51 7.95
C GLY A 7 1.28 -0.11 8.85
N LEU A 8 1.35 1.10 9.39
CA LEU A 8 0.36 1.67 10.31
C LEU A 8 0.15 3.13 9.96
N GLN A 9 -1.10 3.56 9.82
CA GLN A 9 -1.41 4.98 9.61
C GLN A 9 -2.78 5.33 10.18
N PHE A 10 -2.85 6.45 10.90
CA PHE A 10 -4.12 6.99 11.38
C PHE A 10 -4.84 7.79 10.29
N ASP A 11 -6.16 7.65 10.21
CA ASP A 11 -7.02 8.67 9.60
C ASP A 11 -7.35 9.73 10.67
N SER A 12 -6.77 10.91 10.53
CA SER A 12 -6.91 12.01 11.50
C SER A 12 -8.36 12.53 11.63
N ARG A 13 -9.23 12.25 10.64
CA ARG A 13 -10.63 12.68 10.67
C ARG A 13 -11.50 11.80 11.58
N THR A 14 -11.18 10.51 11.67
CA THR A 14 -11.99 9.52 12.40
C THR A 14 -11.29 8.96 13.63
N GLY A 15 -9.96 9.05 13.69
CA GLY A 15 -9.14 8.38 14.69
C GLY A 15 -8.94 6.88 14.42
N ASP A 16 -9.44 6.36 13.30
CA ASP A 16 -9.22 4.97 12.90
C ASP A 16 -7.74 4.73 12.56
N LEU A 17 -7.21 3.59 13.00
CA LEU A 17 -5.88 3.10 12.63
C LEU A 17 -6.01 2.07 11.52
N TYR A 18 -5.47 2.39 10.35
CA TYR A 18 -5.31 1.46 9.24
C TYR A 18 -4.02 0.66 9.40
N ILE A 19 -4.10 -0.62 9.07
CA ILE A 19 -3.04 -1.60 9.30
C ILE A 19 -2.80 -2.39 8.02
N ALA A 20 -1.55 -2.41 7.57
CA ALA A 20 -1.05 -3.31 6.54
C ALA A 20 -0.44 -4.52 7.24
N ASP A 21 -1.15 -5.64 7.20
CA ASP A 21 -0.70 -6.90 7.77
C ASP A 21 -0.15 -7.84 6.68
N ALA A 22 1.06 -8.34 6.88
CA ALA A 22 1.76 -9.16 5.90
C ALA A 22 1.05 -10.46 5.51
N TYR A 23 0.11 -10.94 6.32
CA TYR A 23 -0.61 -12.20 6.08
C TYR A 23 -2.12 -12.03 6.04
N LEU A 24 -2.67 -11.05 6.77
CA LEU A 24 -4.11 -10.86 6.91
C LEU A 24 -4.70 -9.80 5.96
N GLY A 25 -3.85 -9.01 5.29
CA GLY A 25 -4.28 -8.03 4.30
C GLY A 25 -4.40 -6.61 4.85
N LEU A 26 -5.31 -5.82 4.27
CA LEU A 26 -5.61 -4.47 4.75
C LEU A 26 -6.65 -4.56 5.88
N MET A 27 -6.34 -3.97 7.02
CA MET A 27 -7.18 -4.01 8.21
C MET A 27 -7.38 -2.61 8.80
N LYS A 28 -8.34 -2.49 9.72
CA LYS A 28 -8.64 -1.24 10.43
C LYS A 28 -9.12 -1.51 11.84
N VAL A 29 -8.72 -0.68 12.79
CA VAL A 29 -9.25 -0.66 14.16
C VAL A 29 -9.64 0.76 14.55
N GLY A 30 -10.71 0.91 15.33
CA GLY A 30 -11.18 2.22 15.80
C GLY A 30 -10.27 2.84 16.87
N PRO A 31 -10.51 4.11 17.26
CA PRO A 31 -9.68 4.83 18.23
C PRO A 31 -9.66 4.20 19.62
N ASP A 32 -10.69 3.41 19.98
CA ASP A 32 -10.77 2.68 21.25
C ASP A 32 -9.95 1.38 21.25
N GLY A 33 -9.32 1.03 20.13
CA GLY A 33 -8.56 -0.20 19.95
C GLY A 33 -9.45 -1.45 19.83
N GLY A 34 -8.92 -2.59 20.24
CA GLY A 34 -9.58 -3.90 20.12
C GLY A 34 -9.11 -4.71 18.92
N GLU A 35 -9.90 -5.72 18.54
CA GLU A 35 -9.60 -6.56 17.39
C GLU A 35 -9.83 -5.78 16.09
N ALA A 36 -8.81 -5.79 15.22
CA ALA A 36 -8.88 -5.10 13.94
C ALA A 36 -9.80 -5.85 12.96
N GLN A 37 -10.66 -5.11 12.28
CA GLN A 37 -11.49 -5.60 11.18
C GLN A 37 -10.63 -5.77 9.92
N VAL A 38 -10.74 -6.91 9.24
CA VAL A 38 -10.19 -7.09 7.88
C VAL A 38 -11.07 -6.33 6.88
N LEU A 39 -10.47 -5.41 6.13
CA LEU A 39 -11.15 -4.64 5.08
C LEU A 39 -11.02 -5.31 3.72
N ALA A 40 -9.83 -5.82 3.38
CA ALA A 40 -9.57 -6.45 2.09
C ALA A 40 -8.45 -7.48 2.16
N THR A 41 -8.58 -8.54 1.36
CA THR A 41 -7.59 -9.64 1.21
C THR A 41 -7.21 -9.92 -0.24
N HIS A 42 -7.82 -9.21 -1.18
CA HIS A 42 -7.62 -9.32 -2.62
C HIS A 42 -7.95 -7.98 -3.29
N ALA A 43 -7.53 -7.81 -4.54
CA ALA A 43 -7.97 -6.68 -5.35
C ALA A 43 -9.28 -7.05 -6.10
N ASP A 44 -10.21 -6.11 -6.20
CA ASP A 44 -11.54 -6.35 -6.77
C ASP A 44 -11.54 -6.38 -8.31
N ASP A 45 -10.57 -5.71 -8.94
CA ASP A 45 -10.45 -5.59 -10.39
C ASP A 45 -9.90 -6.86 -11.08
N ASP A 46 -8.93 -7.53 -10.46
CA ASP A 46 -8.32 -8.76 -10.97
C ASP A 46 -8.65 -10.03 -10.14
N GLY A 47 -9.28 -9.86 -8.96
CA GLY A 47 -9.60 -10.95 -8.03
C GLY A 47 -8.38 -11.59 -7.35
N ALA A 48 -7.17 -11.07 -7.55
CA ALA A 48 -5.95 -11.68 -7.07
C ALA A 48 -5.70 -11.37 -5.59
N ALA A 49 -5.62 -12.45 -4.80
CA ALA A 49 -5.33 -12.40 -3.36
C ALA A 49 -3.96 -11.76 -3.07
N PHE A 50 -3.90 -10.99 -1.98
CA PHE A 50 -2.65 -10.44 -1.48
C PHE A 50 -1.75 -11.55 -0.96
N ARG A 51 -0.44 -11.39 -1.14
CA ARG A 51 0.54 -12.34 -0.60
C ARG A 51 1.42 -11.72 0.47
N PHE A 52 1.69 -10.43 0.35
CA PHE A 52 2.55 -9.72 1.27
C PHE A 52 2.24 -8.22 1.30
N VAL A 53 1.16 -7.84 2.00
CA VAL A 53 0.86 -6.43 2.27
C VAL A 53 1.91 -5.83 3.21
N ASN A 54 2.40 -4.64 2.92
CA ASN A 54 3.60 -4.11 3.60
C ASN A 54 3.42 -2.69 4.13
N GLY A 55 3.63 -1.65 3.32
CA GLY A 55 3.37 -0.27 3.71
C GLY A 55 2.03 0.25 3.22
N LEU A 56 1.47 1.22 3.94
CA LEU A 56 0.29 1.98 3.56
C LEU A 56 0.41 3.44 3.98
N ASP A 57 -0.38 4.29 3.34
CA ASP A 57 -0.66 5.66 3.78
C ASP A 57 -2.10 6.05 3.40
N VAL A 58 -2.66 7.04 4.10
CA VAL A 58 -4.05 7.48 3.98
C VAL A 58 -4.09 8.91 3.45
N ASP A 59 -4.81 9.17 2.36
CA ASP A 59 -5.14 10.54 1.95
C ASP A 59 -6.08 11.13 2.99
N GLN A 60 -5.54 11.99 3.85
CA GLN A 60 -6.25 12.59 4.98
C GLN A 60 -7.47 13.44 4.58
N ALA A 61 -7.65 13.76 3.30
CA ALA A 61 -8.83 14.47 2.82
C ALA A 61 -9.97 13.52 2.42
N THR A 62 -9.65 12.42 1.75
CA THR A 62 -10.67 11.48 1.22
C THR A 62 -10.88 10.27 2.13
N GLY A 63 -9.83 9.82 2.83
CA GLY A 63 -9.76 8.56 3.55
C GLY A 63 -9.30 7.39 2.69
N ASP A 64 -9.03 7.63 1.41
CA ASP A 64 -8.53 6.59 0.53
C ASP A 64 -7.18 6.09 1.03
N VAL A 65 -6.99 4.78 0.99
CA VAL A 65 -5.77 4.15 1.48
C VAL A 65 -4.97 3.66 0.30
N TYR A 66 -3.74 4.12 0.21
CA TYR A 66 -2.76 3.67 -0.77
C TYR A 66 -1.82 2.69 -0.09
N PHE A 67 -1.53 1.55 -0.71
CA PHE A 67 -0.73 0.52 -0.07
C PHE A 67 -0.01 -0.38 -1.08
N THR A 68 0.95 -1.17 -0.60
CA THR A 68 1.72 -2.12 -1.41
C THR A 68 1.40 -3.56 -1.03
N ASP A 69 1.33 -4.42 -2.05
CA ASP A 69 1.50 -5.86 -1.94
C ASP A 69 2.88 -6.20 -2.50
N SER A 70 3.87 -6.39 -1.63
CA SER A 70 5.29 -6.51 -1.98
C SER A 70 5.58 -7.72 -2.88
N SER A 71 4.72 -8.74 -2.88
CA SER A 71 4.86 -9.91 -3.74
C SER A 71 3.52 -10.35 -4.33
N ALA A 72 3.48 -10.69 -5.61
CA ALA A 72 2.33 -11.34 -6.23
C ALA A 72 2.28 -12.87 -5.96
N THR A 73 3.36 -13.46 -5.47
CA THR A 73 3.53 -14.93 -5.41
C THR A 73 3.82 -15.44 -4.01
N TYR A 74 4.76 -14.79 -3.31
CA TYR A 74 5.33 -15.33 -2.09
C TYR A 74 4.92 -14.55 -0.85
N PRO A 75 4.58 -15.23 0.27
CA PRO A 75 4.42 -14.56 1.54
C PRO A 75 5.76 -14.07 2.09
N ARG A 76 5.72 -13.07 2.98
CA ARG A 76 6.87 -12.44 3.64
C ARG A 76 8.00 -13.38 4.09
N ARG A 77 7.69 -14.61 4.53
CA ARG A 77 8.71 -15.57 5.02
C ARG A 77 9.70 -16.03 3.95
N PHE A 78 9.41 -15.80 2.67
CA PHE A 78 10.28 -16.07 1.53
C PHE A 78 10.70 -14.76 0.85
N ASN A 79 11.05 -13.75 1.64
CA ASN A 79 11.34 -12.39 1.14
C ASN A 79 12.50 -12.33 0.12
N THR A 80 13.42 -13.28 0.17
CA THR A 80 14.52 -13.40 -0.80
C THR A 80 14.08 -13.86 -2.19
N GLU A 81 12.87 -14.40 -2.33
CA GLU A 81 12.30 -14.87 -3.61
C GLU A 81 11.36 -13.83 -4.26
N ILE A 82 11.22 -12.65 -3.65
CA ILE A 82 10.30 -11.62 -4.12
C ILE A 82 10.89 -10.92 -5.34
N MET A 83 10.20 -11.09 -6.47
CA MET A 83 10.58 -10.47 -7.75
C MET A 83 9.64 -9.32 -8.12
N THR A 84 8.33 -9.52 -7.99
CA THR A 84 7.31 -8.55 -8.43
C THR A 84 6.19 -8.41 -7.41
N GLY A 85 5.70 -7.17 -7.26
CA GLY A 85 4.57 -6.81 -6.42
C GLY A 85 3.66 -5.77 -7.09
N ARG A 86 2.77 -5.17 -6.30
CA ARG A 86 1.73 -4.26 -6.75
C ARG A 86 1.62 -3.04 -5.83
N PHE A 87 1.19 -1.93 -6.44
CA PHE A 87 0.73 -0.72 -5.76
C PHE A 87 -0.79 -0.61 -5.96
N LEU A 88 -1.53 -0.42 -4.87
CA LEU A 88 -2.98 -0.52 -4.82
C LEU A 88 -3.61 0.70 -4.11
N LYS A 89 -4.89 0.90 -4.38
CA LYS A 89 -5.75 1.85 -3.67
C LYS A 89 -6.98 1.12 -3.13
N TYR A 90 -7.29 1.31 -1.85
CA TYR A 90 -8.61 1.07 -1.28
C TYR A 90 -9.39 2.40 -1.29
N ASP A 91 -10.52 2.41 -1.99
CA ASP A 91 -11.41 3.57 -2.04
C ASP A 91 -12.34 3.57 -0.83
N ALA A 92 -12.25 4.61 0.00
CA ALA A 92 -12.98 4.64 1.27
C ALA A 92 -14.50 4.69 1.09
N ARG A 93 -14.97 5.18 -0.06
CA ARG A 93 -16.40 5.34 -0.36
C ARG A 93 -17.00 4.06 -0.93
N SER A 94 -16.38 3.48 -1.95
CA SER A 94 -16.88 2.24 -2.57
C SER A 94 -16.48 0.99 -1.80
N LYS A 95 -15.46 1.09 -0.93
CA LYS A 95 -14.84 -0.02 -0.21
C LYS A 95 -14.19 -1.06 -1.11
N GLN A 96 -13.81 -0.66 -2.32
CA GLN A 96 -13.14 -1.53 -3.28
C GLN A 96 -11.64 -1.24 -3.34
N VAL A 97 -10.86 -2.28 -3.63
CA VAL A 97 -9.44 -2.24 -3.92
C VAL A 97 -9.20 -2.32 -5.43
N THR A 98 -8.40 -1.41 -5.96
CA THR A 98 -7.95 -1.40 -7.36
C THR A 98 -6.43 -1.45 -7.43
N VAL A 99 -5.89 -2.21 -8.39
CA VAL A 99 -4.46 -2.22 -8.68
C VAL A 99 -4.12 -0.99 -9.52
N LEU A 100 -3.32 -0.08 -8.96
CA LEU A 100 -2.86 1.13 -9.67
C LEU A 100 -1.65 0.84 -10.56
N ARG A 101 -0.75 -0.04 -10.08
CA ARG A 101 0.39 -0.57 -10.85
C ARG A 101 0.73 -1.99 -10.39
N ALA A 102 1.09 -2.85 -11.35
CA ALA A 102 1.59 -4.20 -11.11
C ALA A 102 3.01 -4.37 -11.68
N GLY A 103 3.68 -5.47 -11.31
CA GLY A 103 5.02 -5.78 -11.81
C GLY A 103 6.13 -4.93 -11.19
N LEU A 104 5.88 -4.34 -10.02
CA LEU A 104 6.84 -3.46 -9.35
C LEU A 104 7.94 -4.28 -8.66
N PRO A 105 9.22 -3.85 -8.72
CA PRO A 105 10.33 -4.59 -8.11
C PRO A 105 10.33 -4.39 -6.59
N TYR A 106 9.67 -5.32 -5.89
CA TYR A 106 9.54 -5.34 -4.43
C TYR A 106 9.10 -3.98 -3.87
N PRO A 107 7.85 -3.54 -4.11
CA PRO A 107 7.33 -2.30 -3.54
C PRO A 107 7.16 -2.46 -2.02
N ASN A 108 7.80 -1.60 -1.23
CA ASN A 108 7.88 -1.73 0.23
C ASN A 108 6.87 -0.84 0.94
N GLY A 109 6.93 0.45 0.66
CA GLY A 109 6.12 1.46 1.34
C GLY A 109 5.68 2.57 0.42
N VAL A 110 4.71 3.34 0.89
CA VAL A 110 4.15 4.48 0.17
C VAL A 110 3.98 5.70 1.08
N ALA A 111 3.93 6.88 0.47
CA ALA A 111 3.59 8.12 1.14
C ALA A 111 2.79 9.02 0.19
N VAL A 112 1.65 9.53 0.65
CA VAL A 112 0.86 10.52 -0.07
C VAL A 112 1.53 11.88 0.08
N SER A 113 1.72 12.60 -1.03
CA SER A 113 2.25 13.96 -1.02
C SER A 113 1.36 14.92 -0.21
N SER A 114 1.98 15.91 0.45
CA SER A 114 1.26 16.90 1.25
C SER A 114 0.27 17.76 0.43
N ASP A 115 0.61 18.03 -0.83
CA ASP A 115 -0.29 18.70 -1.78
C ASP A 115 -1.35 17.76 -2.38
N ARG A 116 -1.27 16.46 -2.08
CA ARG A 116 -2.19 15.39 -2.50
C ARG A 116 -2.30 15.25 -4.02
N THR A 117 -1.22 15.56 -4.74
CA THR A 117 -1.15 15.44 -6.20
C THR A 117 -0.62 14.08 -6.66
N HIS A 118 0.16 13.42 -5.80
CA HIS A 118 0.81 12.15 -6.09
C HIS A 118 1.06 11.29 -4.84
N VAL A 119 1.42 10.03 -5.08
CA VAL A 119 1.89 9.08 -4.07
C VAL A 119 3.31 8.65 -4.45
N VAL A 120 4.22 8.63 -3.48
CA VAL A 120 5.56 8.08 -3.65
C VAL A 120 5.54 6.61 -3.27
N VAL A 121 6.18 5.76 -4.06
CA VAL A 121 6.30 4.31 -3.84
C VAL A 121 7.77 3.96 -3.80
N ALA A 122 8.20 3.30 -2.72
CA ALA A 122 9.57 2.84 -2.55
C ALA A 122 9.74 1.42 -3.09
N HIS A 123 10.70 1.23 -3.99
CA HIS A 123 11.12 -0.08 -4.49
C HIS A 123 12.39 -0.52 -3.76
N THR A 124 12.34 -1.68 -3.09
CA THR A 124 13.44 -2.16 -2.26
C THR A 124 14.66 -2.53 -3.10
N VAL A 125 14.52 -3.46 -4.04
CA VAL A 125 15.65 -4.05 -4.77
C VAL A 125 16.47 -3.03 -5.57
N PRO A 126 15.87 -2.14 -6.38
CA PRO A 126 16.64 -1.15 -7.14
C PRO A 126 17.06 0.05 -6.30
N CYS A 127 16.69 0.13 -5.01
CA CYS A 127 16.89 1.30 -4.16
C CYS A 127 16.33 2.57 -4.83
N GLN A 128 15.06 2.58 -5.22
CA GLN A 128 14.46 3.70 -5.95
C GLN A 128 13.13 4.13 -5.36
N ALA A 129 12.84 5.42 -5.45
CA ALA A 129 11.53 5.98 -5.19
C ALA A 129 10.89 6.43 -6.50
N PHE A 130 9.65 6.00 -6.73
CA PHE A 130 8.85 6.39 -7.88
C PHE A 130 7.67 7.24 -7.43
N ARG A 131 7.21 8.13 -8.30
CA ARG A 131 6.02 8.95 -8.09
C ARG A 131 4.89 8.46 -8.99
N TYR A 132 3.73 8.19 -8.40
CA TYR A 132 2.46 7.96 -9.09
C TYR A 132 1.56 9.19 -8.97
N TRP A 133 1.23 9.83 -10.09
CA TRP A 133 0.34 11.00 -10.09
C TRP A 133 -1.11 10.57 -9.93
N ILE A 134 -1.80 11.11 -8.91
CA ILE A 134 -3.22 10.80 -8.63
C ILE A 134 -4.17 11.90 -9.12
N LYS A 135 -3.66 13.10 -9.42
CA LYS A 135 -4.45 14.25 -9.88
C LYS A 135 -3.72 15.04 -10.97
N GLY A 136 -4.48 15.91 -11.64
CA GLY A 136 -3.97 16.80 -12.68
C GLY A 136 -3.73 16.12 -14.02
N ALA A 137 -3.14 16.84 -14.97
CA ALA A 137 -2.94 16.38 -16.35
C ALA A 137 -2.03 15.14 -16.47
N LYS A 138 -1.26 14.82 -15.43
CA LYS A 138 -0.39 13.65 -15.37
C LYS A 138 -1.01 12.44 -14.65
N ALA A 139 -2.27 12.53 -14.20
CA ALA A 139 -2.89 11.46 -13.43
C ALA A 139 -2.73 10.09 -14.13
N GLY A 140 -2.32 9.08 -13.36
CA GLY A 140 -2.00 7.73 -13.84
C GLY A 140 -0.55 7.53 -14.31
N GLN A 141 0.25 8.59 -14.47
CA GLN A 141 1.67 8.47 -14.80
C GLN A 141 2.49 8.00 -13.60
N TYR A 142 3.49 7.16 -13.89
CA TYR A 142 4.42 6.59 -12.91
C TYR A 142 5.86 6.81 -13.38
N GLU A 143 6.64 7.57 -12.62
CA GLU A 143 7.97 8.02 -13.04
C GLU A 143 8.98 7.95 -11.89
N LEU A 144 10.26 7.74 -12.22
CA LEU A 144 11.35 7.76 -11.25
C LEU A 144 11.41 9.15 -10.61
N MET A 145 11.45 9.19 -9.28
CA MET A 145 11.59 10.42 -8.50
C MET A 145 13.00 10.59 -7.96
N ALA A 146 13.60 9.50 -7.45
CA ALA A 146 14.97 9.51 -6.95
C ALA A 146 15.55 8.09 -6.87
N ASP A 147 16.87 8.00 -7.04
CA ASP A 147 17.65 6.88 -6.52
C ASP A 147 17.91 7.09 -5.03
N LEU A 148 17.91 6.00 -4.27
CA LEU A 148 18.06 5.97 -2.81
C LEU A 148 19.46 5.45 -2.46
N PRO A 149 20.06 5.95 -1.36
CA PRO A 149 21.40 5.53 -0.95
C PRO A 149 21.47 4.09 -0.39
N GLY A 150 20.32 3.43 -0.24
CA GLY A 150 20.21 2.07 0.27
C GLY A 150 18.78 1.53 0.18
N LEU A 151 18.58 0.32 0.70
CA LEU A 151 17.27 -0.33 0.70
C LEU A 151 16.29 0.47 1.58
N PRO A 152 15.16 0.95 1.04
CA PRO A 152 14.05 1.50 1.83
C PRO A 152 13.30 0.41 2.57
#